data_AF-A0A355CE63-F1
#
_entry.id   AF-A0A355CE63-F1
#
_cell.length_a   1.000
_cell.length_b   1.000
_cell.length_c   1.000
_cell.angle_alpha   90.00
_cell.angle_beta   90.00
_cell.angle_gamma   90.00
#
_symmetry.space_group_name_H-M   'P 1'
#
loop_
_entity.id
_entity.type
_entity.pdbx_description
1 polymer ?
#
loop_
_entity_poly.entity_id
_entity_poly.type
_entity_poly.pdbx_seq_one_letter_code
_entity_poly.pdbx_strand_id
1 'polypeptide(L)'
;SDLETFAAEVARAQFAQYGMSNVPADVLENYVKRMLGDQNTVRNMYDQLVENKVMEWLKQTVKVNEKEIPSKDFEKLLSEDKEEK
;
A
#
# COMPACT_ATOMS: atom_id res chain seq x y z
N SER A 1 -6.80 10.94 -12.86
CA SER A 1 -6.89 11.48 -11.49
C SER A 1 -6.04 10.62 -10.54
N ASP A 2 -5.71 11.08 -9.34
CA ASP A 2 -4.90 10.26 -8.40
C ASP A 2 -5.57 8.92 -8.07
N LEU A 3 -6.90 8.93 -7.96
CA LEU A 3 -7.70 7.72 -7.77
C LEU A 3 -7.60 6.75 -8.96
N GLU A 4 -7.61 7.25 -10.20
CA GLU A 4 -7.42 6.41 -11.40
C GLU A 4 -6.02 5.79 -11.45
N THR A 5 -4.99 6.56 -11.11
CA THR A 5 -3.61 6.06 -11.04
C THR A 5 -3.50 4.96 -9.99
N PHE A 6 -4.04 5.21 -8.78
CA PHE A 6 -4.05 4.23 -7.70
C PHE A 6 -4.86 2.98 -8.06
N ALA A 7 -6.02 3.13 -8.71
CA ALA A 7 -6.81 2.00 -9.19
C ALA A 7 -6.03 1.15 -10.22
N ALA A 8 -5.24 1.78 -11.10
CA ALA A 8 -4.38 1.06 -12.04
C ALA A 8 -3.23 0.32 -11.33
N GLU A 9 -2.69 0.85 -10.24
CA GLU A 9 -1.69 0.17 -9.41
C GLU A 9 -2.29 -1.04 -8.68
N VAL A 10 -3.46 -0.87 -8.06
CA VAL A 10 -4.21 -1.94 -7.40
C VAL A 10 -4.53 -3.05 -8.42
N ALA A 11 -5.01 -2.68 -9.61
CA ALA A 11 -5.28 -3.64 -10.68
C ALA A 11 -4.04 -4.44 -11.08
N ARG A 12 -2.90 -3.77 -11.32
CA ARG A 12 -1.63 -4.45 -11.65
C ARG A 12 -1.19 -5.38 -10.53
N ALA A 13 -1.31 -4.95 -9.26
CA ALA A 13 -0.97 -5.78 -8.12
C ALA A 13 -1.86 -7.04 -8.05
N GLN A 14 -3.17 -6.90 -8.28
CA GLN A 14 -4.09 -8.04 -8.33
C GLN A 14 -3.74 -9.02 -9.47
N PHE A 15 -3.43 -8.51 -10.67
CA PHE A 15 -2.98 -9.37 -11.77
C PHE A 15 -1.66 -10.08 -11.47
N ALA A 16 -0.70 -9.38 -10.87
CA ALA A 16 0.59 -9.95 -10.48
C ALA A 16 0.44 -11.08 -9.43
N GLN A 17 -0.54 -10.99 -8.52
CA GLN A 17 -0.85 -12.05 -7.56
C GLN A 17 -1.26 -13.36 -8.26
N TYR A 18 -1.85 -13.28 -9.45
CA TYR A 18 -2.19 -14.43 -10.29
C TYR A 18 -1.11 -14.78 -11.33
N GLY A 19 0.09 -14.20 -11.22
CA GLY A 19 1.21 -14.45 -12.13
C GLY A 19 1.12 -13.70 -13.47
N MET A 20 0.19 -12.75 -13.61
CA MET A 20 0.03 -11.95 -14.83
C MET A 20 0.84 -10.66 -14.73
N SER A 21 2.17 -10.76 -14.72
CA SER A 21 3.06 -9.61 -14.52
C SER A 21 3.12 -8.62 -15.71
N ASN A 22 2.64 -9.03 -16.89
CA ASN A 22 2.67 -8.20 -18.10
C ASN A 22 1.29 -8.14 -18.78
N VAL A 23 0.34 -7.50 -18.12
CA VAL A 23 -1.04 -7.35 -18.60
C VAL A 23 -1.08 -6.34 -19.76
N PRO A 24 -1.76 -6.67 -20.88
CA PRO A 24 -2.00 -5.71 -21.96
C PRO A 24 -2.68 -4.42 -21.46
N ALA A 25 -2.29 -3.28 -22.03
CA ALA A 25 -2.73 -1.97 -21.57
C ALA A 25 -4.26 -1.77 -21.68
N ASP A 26 -4.87 -2.28 -22.75
CA ASP A 26 -6.31 -2.26 -23.00
C ASP A 26 -7.09 -3.12 -22.01
N VAL A 27 -6.56 -4.29 -21.66
CA VAL A 27 -7.15 -5.17 -20.63
C VAL A 27 -7.12 -4.47 -19.27
N LEU A 28 -5.98 -3.88 -18.91
CA LEU A 28 -5.82 -3.14 -17.67
C LEU A 28 -6.77 -1.94 -17.60
N GLU A 29 -6.84 -1.13 -18.66
CA GLU A 29 -7.70 0.05 -18.72
C GLU A 29 -9.18 -0.31 -18.57
N ASN A 30 -9.65 -1.34 -19.27
CA ASN A 30 -11.03 -1.81 -19.17
C ASN A 30 -11.34 -2.35 -17.77
N TYR A 31 -10.39 -3.01 -17.12
CA TYR A 31 -10.56 -3.48 -15.75
C TYR A 31 -10.65 -2.33 -14.75
N VAL A 32 -9.76 -1.33 -14.86
CA VAL A 32 -9.79 -0.12 -14.04
C VAL A 32 -11.12 0.62 -14.20
N LYS A 33 -11.64 0.75 -15.42
CA LYS A 33 -12.97 1.34 -15.66
C LYS A 33 -14.08 0.61 -14.91
N ARG A 34 -14.04 -0.73 -14.88
CA ARG A 34 -15.02 -1.53 -14.10
C ARG A 34 -14.88 -1.29 -12.60
N MET A 35 -13.66 -1.24 -12.08
CA MET A 35 -13.41 -0.96 -10.66
C MET A 35 -13.95 0.42 -10.26
N LEU A 36 -13.73 1.44 -11.10
CA LEU A 36 -14.21 2.80 -10.86
C LEU A 36 -15.73 2.96 -11.03
N GLY A 37 -16.38 2.00 -11.69
CA GLY A 37 -17.84 1.93 -11.77
C GLY A 37 -18.51 1.40 -10.50
N ASP A 38 -17.76 0.73 -9.62
CA ASP A 38 -18.27 0.20 -8.35
C ASP A 38 -17.98 1.19 -7.20
N GLN A 39 -19.06 1.75 -6.63
CA GLN A 39 -19.00 2.74 -5.57
C GLN A 39 -18.32 2.24 -4.29
N ASN A 40 -18.49 0.96 -3.93
CA ASN A 40 -17.85 0.40 -2.75
C ASN A 40 -16.35 0.25 -2.97
N THR A 41 -15.97 -0.20 -4.17
CA THR A 41 -14.56 -0.32 -4.56
C THR A 41 -13.89 1.06 -4.59
N VAL A 42 -14.56 2.06 -5.18
CA VAL A 42 -14.08 3.45 -5.19
C VAL A 42 -13.89 3.99 -3.79
N ARG A 43 -14.87 3.80 -2.88
CA ARG A 43 -14.78 4.27 -1.50
C ARG A 43 -13.58 3.67 -0.77
N ASN A 44 -13.40 2.35 -0.86
CA ASN A 44 -12.29 1.67 -0.21
C ASN A 44 -10.93 2.14 -0.76
N MET A 45 -10.81 2.31 -2.08
CA MET A 45 -9.59 2.83 -2.69
C MET A 45 -9.32 4.29 -2.32
N TYR A 46 -10.37 5.10 -2.19
CA TYR A 46 -10.23 6.48 -1.76
C TYR A 46 -9.69 6.57 -0.33
N ASP A 47 -10.25 5.77 0.60
CA ASP A 47 -9.79 5.74 2.00
C ASP A 47 -8.32 5.31 2.09
N GLN A 48 -7.92 4.28 1.34
CA GLN A 48 -6.52 3.85 1.24
C GLN A 48 -5.60 4.91 0.63
N LEU A 49 -6.05 5.59 -0.44
CA LEU A 49 -5.28 6.66 -1.08
C LEU A 49 -5.05 7.83 -0.13
N VAL A 50 -6.07 8.19 0.66
CA VAL A 50 -5.95 9.24 1.69
C VAL A 50 -4.96 8.82 2.76
N GLU A 51 -5.07 7.59 3.28
CA GLU A 51 -4.13 7.06 4.28
C GLU A 51 -2.68 7.08 3.77
N ASN A 52 -2.45 6.63 2.54
CA ASN A 52 -1.12 6.64 1.92
C ASN A 52 -0.53 8.05 1.84
N LYS A 53 -1.33 9.04 1.44
CA LYS A 53 -0.90 10.44 1.37
C LYS A 53 -0.62 11.02 2.75
N VAL A 54 -1.42 10.69 3.75
CA VAL A 54 -1.18 11.11 5.14
C VAL A 54 0.12 10.51 5.67
N MET A 55 0.37 9.22 5.40
CA MET A 55 1.62 8.56 5.80
C MET A 55 2.84 9.13 5.08
N GLU A 56 2.72 9.46 3.80
CA GLU A 56 3.78 10.11 3.03
C GLU A 56 4.11 11.49 3.59
N TRP A 57 3.08 12.31 3.85
CA TRP A 57 3.25 13.62 4.48
C TRP A 57 3.87 13.51 5.88
N LEU A 58 3.43 12.53 6.67
CA LEU A 58 3.97 12.28 8.01
C LEU A 58 5.47 11.96 7.92
N LYS A 59 5.87 11.05 7.02
CA LYS A 59 7.29 10.69 6.79
C LYS A 59 8.16 11.89 6.42
N GLN A 60 7.61 12.86 5.69
CA GLN A 60 8.32 14.10 5.34
C GLN A 60 8.45 15.08 6.51
N THR A 61 7.56 14.98 7.49
CA THR A 61 7.48 15.92 8.61
C THR A 61 8.19 15.40 9.86
N VAL A 62 8.25 14.08 10.05
CA VAL A 62 8.89 13.47 11.21
C VAL A 62 10.40 13.35 11.04
N LYS A 63 11.14 13.66 12.10
CA LYS A 63 12.58 13.43 12.15
C LYS A 63 12.84 11.98 12.57
N VAL A 64 13.42 11.19 11.67
CA VAL A 64 13.91 9.85 11.99
C VAL A 64 15.26 9.99 12.69
N ASN A 65 15.38 9.43 13.90
CA ASN A 65 16.66 9.33 14.61
C ASN A 65 17.18 7.90 14.45
N GLU A 66 18.19 7.72 13.61
CA GLU A 66 18.83 6.43 13.42
C GLU A 66 19.67 6.08 14.66
N LYS A 67 19.50 4.86 15.18
CA LYS A 67 20.25 4.34 16.31
C LYS A 67 20.78 2.96 15.97
N GLU A 68 22.10 2.82 16.02
CA GLU A 68 22.75 1.52 15.93
C GLU A 68 22.53 0.74 17.22
N ILE A 69 22.06 -0.49 17.10
CA ILE A 69 21.87 -1.41 18.23
C ILE A 69 22.50 -2.78 17.89
N PRO A 70 23.07 -3.50 18.87
CA PRO A 70 23.51 -4.87 18.67
C PRO A 70 22.34 -5.80 18.29
N SER A 71 22.61 -6.82 17.46
CA SER A 71 21.61 -7.84 17.07
C SER A 71 20.88 -8.45 18.26
N LYS A 72 21.60 -8.72 19.36
CA LYS A 72 21.04 -9.28 20.58
C LYS A 72 20.00 -8.36 21.24
N ASP A 73 20.16 -7.04 21.12
CA ASP A 73 19.21 -6.08 21.66
C ASP A 73 18.03 -5.87 20.72
N PHE A 74 18.22 -6.01 19.40
CA PHE A 74 17.11 -6.07 18.44
C PHE A 74 16.22 -7.29 18.65
N GLU A 75 16.79 -8.47 18.91
CA GLU A 75 16.04 -9.69 19.24
C GLU A 75 15.16 -9.52 20.48
N LYS A 76 15.65 -8.81 21.50
CA LYS A 76 14.88 -8.51 22.72
C LYS A 76 13.67 -7.61 22.42
N LEU A 77 13.85 -6.54 21.65
CA LEU A 77 12.77 -5.65 21.24
C LEU A 77 11.64 -6.42 20.53
N LEU A 78 11.98 -7.40 19.68
CA LEU A 78 10.99 -8.24 18.99
C LEU A 78 10.31 -9.29 19.89
N SER A 79 10.93 -9.63 21.03
CA SER A 79 10.41 -10.60 21.99
C SER A 79 9.55 -9.97 23.09
N GLU A 80 9.85 -8.73 23.51
CA GLU A 80 9.09 -8.00 24.52
C GLU A 80 7.64 -7.72 24.05
N ASP A 81 7.44 -7.47 22.75
CA ASP A 81 6.12 -7.34 22.12
C ASP A 81 5.25 -8.62 22.20
N LYS A 82 5.82 -9.78 22.60
CA LYS A 82 5.09 -11.05 22.72
C LYS A 82 4.60 -11.35 24.14
N GLU A 83 5.06 -10.62 25.16
CA GLU A 83 4.70 -10.88 26.56
C GLU A 83 3.55 -10.00 27.08
N GLU A 84 3.12 -8.98 26.33
CA GLU A 84 1.94 -8.14 26.67
C GLU A 84 0.61 -8.66 26.08
N LYS A 85 0.50 -9.95 25.72
CA LYS A 85 -0.78 -10.59 25.35
C LYS A 85 -1.24 -11.63 26.35
#